data_AF-A0A8I0J6I1-F1
#
_entry.id   AF-A0A8I0J6I1-F1
#
_cell.length_a   1.000
_cell.length_b   1.000
_cell.length_c   1.000
_cell.angle_alpha   90.00
_cell.angle_beta   90.00
_cell.angle_gamma   90.00
#
_symmetry.space_group_name_H-M   'P 1'
#
loop_
_entity.id
_entity.type
_entity.pdbx_description
1 polymer ?
#
loop_
_entity_poly.entity_id
_entity_poly.type
_entity_poly.pdbx_seq_one_letter_code
_entity_poly.pdbx_strand_id
1 'polypeptide(L)' 'MPAKSKAQQKAAGAALAAKRGETKKSSLKGASREMEKSMTEGELKELAETKRKKLPERKGG' A
#
# COMPACT_ATOMS: atom_id res chain seq x y z
N MET A 1 3.22 2.99 11.02
CA MET A 1 3.83 4.14 10.30
C MET A 1 2.90 4.65 9.20
N PRO A 2 2.72 5.97 9.01
CA PRO A 2 1.82 6.52 7.98
C PRO A 2 2.46 6.58 6.58
N ALA A 3 1.63 6.53 5.53
CA ALA A 3 2.10 6.64 4.15
C ALA A 3 2.62 8.06 3.85
N LYS A 4 3.70 8.15 3.05
CA LYS A 4 4.34 9.42 2.69
C LYS A 4 3.86 9.99 1.36
N SER A 5 3.09 9.23 0.59
CA SER A 5 2.53 9.66 -0.70
C SER A 5 1.23 8.93 -1.04
N LYS A 6 0.41 9.54 -1.89
CA LYS A 6 -0.82 8.93 -2.41
C LYS A 6 -0.52 7.63 -3.17
N ALA A 7 0.59 7.57 -3.89
CA ALA A 7 1.04 6.34 -4.57
C ALA A 7 1.30 5.20 -3.58
N GLN A 8 2.01 5.48 -2.48
CA GLN A 8 2.29 4.49 -1.44
C GLN A 8 1.01 4.03 -0.73
N GLN A 9 0.10 4.95 -0.40
CA GLN A 9 -1.18 4.60 0.23
C GLN A 9 -2.04 3.69 -0.66
N LYS A 10 -2.10 3.96 -1.97
CA LYS A 10 -2.79 3.08 -2.94
C LYS A 10 -2.13 1.70 -3.05
N ALA A 11 -0.80 1.67 -3.14
CA ALA A 11 -0.05 0.43 -3.23
C ALA A 11 -0.24 -0.44 -1.98
N ALA A 12 -0.26 0.19 -0.80
CA ALA A 12 -0.57 -0.48 0.47
C ALA A 12 -1.97 -1.07 0.48
N GLY A 13 -2.99 -0.34 0.00
CA GLY A 13 -4.36 -0.85 -0.09
C GLY A 13 -4.48 -2.07 -1.00
N ALA A 14 -3.86 -2.04 -2.17
CA ALA A 14 -3.84 -3.19 -3.08
C ALA A 14 -3.10 -4.39 -2.48
N ALA A 15 -1.93 -4.15 -1.87
CA ALA A 15 -1.16 -5.17 -1.17
C ALA A 15 -1.95 -5.79 -0.01
N LEU A 16 -2.68 -4.98 0.77
CA LEU A 16 -3.50 -5.43 1.89
C LEU A 16 -4.62 -6.36 1.42
N ALA A 17 -5.35 -5.96 0.39
CA ALA A 17 -6.42 -6.78 -0.19
C ALA A 17 -5.89 -8.13 -0.70
N ALA A 18 -4.72 -8.14 -1.34
CA ALA A 18 -4.09 -9.37 -1.78
C ALA A 18 -3.59 -10.24 -0.62
N LYS A 19 -3.10 -9.62 0.47
CA LYS A 19 -2.66 -10.34 1.67
C LYS A 19 -3.81 -11.02 2.41
N ARG A 20 -4.99 -10.39 2.39
CA ARG A 20 -6.26 -10.93 2.91
C ARG A 20 -6.92 -11.97 1.99
N GLY A 21 -6.39 -12.16 0.79
CA GLY A 21 -6.98 -13.06 -0.21
C GLY A 21 -8.18 -12.49 -0.96
N GLU A 22 -8.49 -11.20 -0.79
CA GLU A 22 -9.58 -10.51 -1.49
C GLU A 22 -9.24 -10.26 -2.97
N THR A 23 -7.95 -10.20 -3.31
CA THR A 23 -7.46 -10.08 -4.69
C THR A 23 -6.30 -11.03 -4.97
N LYS A 24 -6.10 -11.40 -6.24
CA LYS A 24 -5.02 -12.31 -6.63
C LYS A 24 -3.66 -11.63 -6.48
N LYS A 25 -2.71 -12.24 -5.76
CA LYS A 25 -1.32 -11.75 -5.64
C LYS A 25 -0.61 -11.54 -6.99
N SER A 26 -0.99 -12.32 -8.00
CA SER A 26 -0.48 -12.19 -9.37
C SER A 26 -0.93 -10.91 -10.08
N SER A 27 -1.98 -10.24 -9.60
CA SER A 27 -2.45 -8.97 -10.15
C SER A 27 -1.66 -7.76 -9.64
N LEU A 28 -0.89 -7.93 -8.56
CA LEU A 28 -0.07 -6.87 -7.98
C LEU A 28 1.12 -6.52 -8.88
N LYS A 29 1.44 -5.23 -8.95
CA LYS A 29 2.55 -4.70 -9.76
C LYS A 29 3.35 -3.67 -8.97
N GLY A 30 4.65 -3.58 -9.28
CA GLY A 30 5.60 -2.65 -8.67
C GLY A 30 5.53 -2.69 -7.14
N ALA A 31 5.46 -1.50 -6.52
CA ALA A 31 5.45 -1.34 -5.06
C ALA A 31 4.40 -2.21 -4.34
N SER A 32 3.19 -2.37 -4.89
CA SER A 32 2.16 -3.18 -4.23
C SER A 32 2.57 -4.65 -4.09
N ARG A 33 3.31 -5.20 -5.05
CA ARG A 33 3.80 -6.58 -5.02
C ARG A 33 4.93 -6.76 -4.02
N GLU A 34 5.82 -5.77 -3.91
CA GLU A 34 6.89 -5.79 -2.92
C GLU A 34 6.32 -5.65 -1.50
N MET A 35 5.40 -4.70 -1.32
CA MET A 35 4.76 -4.44 -0.02
C MET A 35 3.97 -5.65 0.50
N GLU A 36 3.25 -6.38 -0.35
CA GLU A 36 2.53 -7.59 0.07
C GLU A 36 3.49 -8.66 0.62
N LYS A 37 4.66 -8.80 -0.02
CA LYS A 37 5.68 -9.79 0.34
C LYS A 37 6.46 -9.39 1.60
N SER A 38 6.82 -8.12 1.74
CA SER A 38 7.76 -7.66 2.77
C SER A 38 7.10 -7.06 4.02
N MET A 39 5.84 -6.62 3.94
CA MET A 39 5.15 -5.95 5.05
C MET A 39 4.04 -6.82 5.62
N THR A 40 3.80 -6.77 6.92
CA THR A 40 2.70 -7.46 7.59
C THR A 40 1.34 -6.84 7.24
N GLU A 41 0.24 -7.55 7.54
CA GLU A 41 -1.12 -7.02 7.33
C GLU A 41 -1.33 -5.70 8.10
N GLY A 42 -0.85 -5.64 9.35
CA GLY A 42 -0.96 -4.44 10.18
C GLY A 42 -0.25 -3.24 9.58
N GLU A 43 0.99 -3.41 9.11
CA GLU A 43 1.74 -2.32 8.48
C GLU A 43 1.09 -1.84 7.18
N LEU A 44 0.56 -2.76 6.36
CA LEU A 44 -0.19 -2.42 5.15
C LEU A 44 -1.47 -1.64 5.48
N LYS A 45 -2.17 -2.04 6.55
CA LYS A 45 -3.38 -1.36 7.04
C LYS A 45 -3.08 0.07 7.48
N GLU A 46 -2.04 0.29 8.29
CA GLU A 46 -1.65 1.63 8.72
C GLU A 46 -1.31 2.56 7.54
N LEU A 47 -0.59 2.04 6.55
CA LEU A 47 -0.28 2.79 5.34
C LEU A 47 -1.53 3.08 4.51
N ALA A 48 -2.44 2.11 4.36
CA ALA A 48 -3.68 2.24 3.61
C ALA A 48 -4.69 3.20 4.28
N GLU A 49 -4.72 3.25 5.61
CA GLU A 49 -5.62 4.12 6.40
C GLU A 49 -5.19 5.59 6.43
N THR A 50 -3.97 5.89 5.97
CA THR A 50 -3.45 7.26 5.97
C THR A 50 -4.30 8.19 5.08
N LYS A 51 -4.76 9.33 5.63
CA LYS A 51 -5.65 10.27 4.94
C LYS A 51 -5.03 10.81 3.63
N ARG A 52 -5.59 10.39 2.50
CA ARG A 52 -5.11 10.72 1.14
C ARG A 52 -5.08 12.23 0.81
N LYS A 53 -5.97 13.05 1.41
CA LYS A 53 -6.06 14.49 1.12
C LYS A 53 -4.81 15.28 1.52
N LYS A 54 -4.07 14.82 2.53
CA LYS A 54 -2.87 15.52 3.04
C LYS A 54 -1.56 15.02 2.43
N LEU A 55 -1.61 14.06 1.49
CA LEU A 55 -0.41 13.44 0.92
C LEU A 55 -0.05 14.02 -0.45
N PRO A 56 1.25 14.20 -0.75
CA PRO A 56 1.69 14.49 -2.11
C PRO A 56 1.44 13.27 -3.02
N GLU A 57 1.38 13.48 -4.33
CA GLU A 57 1.10 12.39 -5.28
C GLU A 57 2.18 11.31 -5.27
N ARG A 58 3.44 11.73 -5.26
CA ARG A 58 4.63 10.89 -5.12
C ARG A 58 5.49 11.43 -3.99
N LYS A 59 6.32 10.57 -3.39
CA LYS A 59 7.35 11.02 -2.46
C LYS A 59 8.31 11.87 -3.29
N GLY A 60 8.50 13.14 -2.91
CA GLY A 60 9.36 14.07 -3.64
C GLY A 60 10.73 13.44 -3.88
N GLY A 61 11.23 13.60 -5.11
CA GLY A 61 12.63 13.35 -5.44
C GLY A 61 13.53 14.40 -4.81
#